data_AF-A0AAU0NRU7-F1
#
_entry.id   AF-A0AAU0NRU7-F1
#
_cell.length_a   1.000
_cell.length_b   1.000
_cell.length_c   1.000
_cell.angle_alpha   90.00
_cell.angle_beta   90.00
_cell.angle_gamma   90.00
#
_symmetry.space_group_name_H-M   'P 1'
#
loop_
_entity.id
_entity.type
_entity.pdbx_description
1 polymer ?
#
loop_
_entity_poly.entity_id
_entity_poly.type
_entity_poly.pdbx_seq_one_letter_code
_entity_poly.pdbx_strand_id
1 'polypeptide(L)'
;MIRRKKFLSSMLTALVLSITLSAGSVQAATVSRTDGGSGGRIGTANKVAVDLFGKAKNVILVNGYGYADAVSATPLAKLLGAPILLTAGGDTLESEVAATIQNLGASNIYIVGGKGVVSTSIENTLKSKYTVERIAGVKDTTRMGTNAEVAKKVLSLSGQKSAVLVNGQDGYADALSVASIAAQKGYPVLFGTSQMIYSTVKDVITSNSLSILAVGGEGVLPQSVVDTVSGKKITSNAADRFATNLAVLDYFKNNGGLDFSTVYIAAGGATDDQFADALVASAAAAKTGSPLVLTGVGASVSQAQAAQAYINLNAADSSKLMIIGGTASVSQEIQSALSSGDALKIIEID
;
A
#
# COMPACT_ATOMS: atom_id res chain seq x y z
N MET A 1 -48.45 18.64 78.42
CA MET A 1 -48.98 18.51 77.05
C MET A 1 -47.79 18.47 76.09
N ILE A 2 -47.55 17.33 75.41
CA ILE A 2 -46.98 17.19 74.04
C ILE A 2 -45.51 17.72 73.87
N ARG A 3 -44.48 17.00 73.41
CA ARG A 3 -44.36 15.77 72.61
C ARG A 3 -42.93 15.20 72.71
N ARG A 4 -42.85 13.88 72.58
CA ARG A 4 -41.66 13.02 72.41
C ARG A 4 -40.85 13.35 71.14
N LYS A 5 -39.56 12.99 71.14
CA LYS A 5 -38.83 12.08 70.19
C LYS A 5 -37.33 12.10 70.56
N LYS A 6 -36.79 11.06 71.20
CA LYS A 6 -36.13 9.84 70.65
C LYS A 6 -34.98 10.11 69.67
N PHE A 7 -33.76 9.80 70.16
CA PHE A 7 -32.72 8.95 69.55
C PHE A 7 -32.45 9.09 68.04
N LEU A 8 -31.21 9.46 67.66
CA LEU A 8 -30.21 8.55 67.06
C LEU A 8 -28.93 9.33 66.69
N SER A 9 -27.79 8.77 67.10
CA SER A 9 -26.46 9.10 66.58
C SER A 9 -26.40 8.69 65.10
N SER A 10 -26.13 9.65 64.21
CA SER A 10 -25.81 9.37 62.81
C SER A 10 -24.28 9.34 62.65
N MET A 11 -23.68 8.17 62.88
CA MET A 11 -22.39 7.82 62.26
C MET A 11 -22.59 7.89 60.75
N LEU A 12 -21.97 8.87 60.10
CA LEU A 12 -21.89 8.94 58.65
C LEU A 12 -20.81 7.94 58.21
N THR A 13 -21.17 6.66 58.06
CA THR A 13 -20.33 5.69 57.35
C THR A 13 -20.31 6.07 55.88
N ALA A 14 -19.31 6.85 55.48
CA ALA A 14 -18.94 7.02 54.09
C ALA A 14 -18.41 5.69 53.57
N LEU A 15 -19.27 4.91 52.91
CA LEU A 15 -18.87 3.76 52.12
C LEU A 15 -18.18 4.29 50.85
N VAL A 16 -16.87 4.51 50.93
CA VAL A 16 -16.06 4.76 49.74
C VAL A 16 -15.95 3.44 48.98
N LEU A 17 -16.80 3.25 47.98
CA LEU A 17 -16.68 2.17 47.03
C LEU A 17 -15.50 2.52 46.11
N SER A 18 -14.28 2.24 46.57
CA SER A 18 -13.08 2.33 45.75
C SER A 18 -13.12 1.21 44.72
N ILE A 19 -13.72 1.49 43.57
CA ILE A 19 -13.58 0.68 42.36
C ILE A 19 -12.09 0.74 42.02
N THR A 20 -11.34 -0.28 42.40
CA THR A 20 -10.02 -0.52 41.83
C THR A 20 -10.25 -0.85 40.36
N LEU A 21 -10.22 0.15 39.49
CA LEU A 21 -9.93 -0.09 38.08
C LEU A 21 -8.54 -0.70 38.08
N SER A 22 -8.46 -2.02 37.92
CA SER A 22 -7.24 -2.65 37.46
C SER A 22 -6.92 -1.97 36.13
N ALA A 23 -5.95 -1.05 36.15
CA ALA A 23 -5.29 -0.61 34.94
C ALA A 23 -4.60 -1.84 34.40
N GLY A 24 -5.32 -2.63 33.60
CA GLY A 24 -4.70 -3.61 32.74
C GLY A 24 -3.66 -2.82 31.95
N SER A 25 -2.41 -3.23 32.03
CA SER A 25 -1.38 -2.74 31.12
C SER A 25 -1.87 -3.08 29.71
N VAL A 26 -2.50 -2.12 29.03
CA VAL A 26 -2.85 -2.24 27.63
C VAL A 26 -1.51 -2.34 26.91
N GLN A 27 -1.15 -3.55 26.50
CA GLN A 27 0.02 -3.77 25.68
C GLN A 27 -0.34 -3.20 24.31
N ALA A 28 -0.08 -1.91 24.11
CA ALA A 28 -0.39 -1.26 22.85
C ALA A 28 0.34 -1.94 21.70
N ALA A 29 -0.28 -1.93 20.52
CA ALA A 29 0.30 -2.47 19.30
C ALA A 29 1.72 -1.91 19.09
N THR A 30 2.67 -2.77 18.74
CA THR A 30 4.05 -2.31 18.55
C THR A 30 4.14 -1.52 17.25
N VAL A 31 4.36 -0.21 17.36
CA VAL A 31 4.56 0.67 16.21
C VAL A 31 6.04 0.72 15.85
N SER A 32 6.35 0.42 14.59
CA SER A 32 7.69 0.47 14.02
C SER A 32 7.70 1.35 12.78
N ARG A 33 8.85 1.95 12.47
CA ARG A 33 9.04 2.80 11.29
C ARG A 33 10.22 2.33 10.46
N THR A 34 10.02 2.25 9.16
CA THR A 34 11.06 2.04 8.16
C THR A 34 11.19 3.30 7.30
N ASP A 35 12.28 4.04 7.49
CA ASP A 35 12.56 5.31 6.83
C ASP A 35 13.96 5.29 6.17
N GLY A 36 14.03 5.76 4.92
CA GLY A 36 15.28 5.93 4.17
C GLY A 36 16.16 7.10 4.64
N GLY A 37 15.64 7.98 5.50
CA GLY A 37 16.36 9.16 5.96
C GLY A 37 16.79 10.06 4.80
N SER A 38 18.07 10.41 4.74
CA SER A 38 18.62 11.25 3.65
C SER A 38 18.57 10.59 2.26
N GLY A 39 18.37 9.27 2.17
CA GLY A 39 18.18 8.57 0.90
C GLY A 39 16.78 8.76 0.29
N GLY A 40 15.87 9.42 1.00
CA GLY A 40 14.49 9.67 0.55
C GLY A 40 13.80 8.38 0.10
N ARG A 41 13.05 8.47 -1.01
CA ARG A 41 12.30 7.32 -1.56
C ARG A 41 13.16 6.11 -1.92
N ILE A 42 14.36 6.33 -2.47
CA ILE A 42 15.28 5.25 -2.84
C ILE A 42 15.81 4.59 -1.57
N GLY A 43 16.22 5.38 -0.58
CA GLY A 43 16.59 4.91 0.74
C GLY A 43 15.49 4.09 1.42
N THR A 44 14.23 4.54 1.37
CA THR A 44 13.10 3.82 1.96
C THR A 44 12.89 2.47 1.28
N ALA A 45 12.94 2.42 -0.05
CA ALA A 45 12.87 1.17 -0.81
C ALA A 45 13.98 0.19 -0.45
N ASN A 46 15.22 0.70 -0.35
CA ASN A 46 16.38 -0.09 0.05
C ASN A 46 16.20 -0.67 1.46
N LYS A 47 15.74 0.15 2.40
CA LYS A 47 15.54 -0.26 3.79
C LYS A 47 14.41 -1.26 3.94
N VAL A 48 13.29 -1.07 3.24
CA VAL A 48 12.21 -2.07 3.18
C VAL A 48 12.70 -3.40 2.63
N ALA A 49 13.50 -3.37 1.56
CA ALA A 49 14.05 -4.59 0.99
C ALA A 49 14.93 -5.34 2.01
N VAL A 50 15.84 -4.65 2.70
CA VAL A 50 16.70 -5.30 3.70
C VAL A 50 15.91 -5.76 4.92
N ASP A 51 15.10 -4.89 5.52
CA ASP A 51 14.47 -5.16 6.81
C ASP A 51 13.32 -6.17 6.70
N LEU A 52 12.57 -6.15 5.59
CA LEU A 52 11.34 -6.95 5.45
C LEU A 52 11.50 -8.14 4.51
N PHE A 53 12.46 -8.10 3.58
CA PHE A 53 12.78 -9.24 2.72
C PHE A 53 13.99 -10.02 3.21
N GLY A 54 15.00 -9.37 3.80
CA GLY A 54 16.21 -10.00 4.29
C GLY A 54 17.10 -10.48 3.14
N LYS A 55 16.78 -11.64 2.58
CA LYS A 55 17.43 -12.18 1.37
C LYS A 55 16.38 -12.43 0.30
N ALA A 56 16.70 -12.12 -0.94
CA ALA A 56 15.79 -12.29 -2.07
C ALA A 56 16.58 -12.65 -3.34
N LYS A 57 16.26 -13.79 -3.95
CA LYS A 57 16.88 -14.23 -5.22
C LYS A 57 16.51 -13.31 -6.39
N ASN A 58 15.30 -12.76 -6.35
CA ASN A 58 14.74 -11.89 -7.37
C ASN A 58 14.61 -10.47 -6.81
N VAL A 59 14.87 -9.47 -7.64
CA VAL A 59 14.61 -8.05 -7.36
C VAL A 59 13.83 -7.45 -8.52
N ILE A 60 12.83 -6.63 -8.23
CA ILE A 60 12.21 -5.77 -9.23
C ILE A 60 12.84 -4.37 -9.13
N LEU A 61 13.30 -3.83 -10.25
CA LEU A 61 13.81 -2.46 -10.36
C LEU A 61 12.86 -1.63 -11.21
N VAL A 62 12.40 -0.50 -10.67
CA VAL A 62 11.52 0.45 -11.36
C VAL A 62 12.02 1.88 -11.19
N ASN A 63 11.55 2.80 -12.03
CA ASN A 63 11.80 4.22 -11.83
C ASN A 63 11.05 4.74 -10.60
N GLY A 64 11.76 5.35 -9.65
CA GLY A 64 11.18 5.86 -8.40
C GLY A 64 10.34 7.14 -8.52
N TYR A 65 10.32 7.75 -9.69
CA TYR A 65 9.61 8.98 -10.01
C TYR A 65 8.44 8.75 -10.98
N GLY A 66 8.21 7.49 -11.41
CA GLY A 66 7.04 7.06 -12.15
C GLY A 66 6.31 5.94 -11.42
N TYR A 67 5.05 6.18 -11.01
CA TYR A 67 4.32 5.22 -10.18
C TYR A 67 3.74 4.02 -10.97
N ALA A 68 3.40 4.21 -12.25
CA ALA A 68 2.60 3.27 -13.04
C ALA A 68 3.27 1.88 -13.18
N ASP A 69 4.58 1.88 -13.40
CA ASP A 69 5.37 0.66 -13.53
C ASP A 69 5.47 -0.08 -12.19
N ALA A 70 5.64 0.64 -11.08
CA ALA A 70 5.71 0.09 -9.73
C ALA A 70 4.38 -0.57 -9.29
N VAL A 71 3.26 0.10 -9.54
CA VAL A 71 1.92 -0.47 -9.28
C VAL A 71 1.74 -1.76 -10.08
N SER A 72 2.02 -1.71 -11.39
CA SER A 72 1.90 -2.89 -12.27
C SER A 72 2.76 -4.05 -11.78
N ALA A 73 3.96 -3.74 -11.27
CA ALA A 73 4.92 -4.73 -10.81
C ALA A 73 4.59 -5.36 -9.45
N THR A 74 3.67 -4.80 -8.66
CA THR A 74 3.43 -5.29 -7.29
C THR A 74 2.95 -6.75 -7.23
N PRO A 75 1.99 -7.20 -8.07
CA PRO A 75 1.65 -8.62 -8.16
C PRO A 75 2.80 -9.51 -8.61
N LEU A 76 3.61 -9.03 -9.56
CA LEU A 76 4.80 -9.75 -10.01
C LEU A 76 5.83 -9.90 -8.88
N ALA A 77 6.02 -8.85 -8.08
CA ALA A 77 6.93 -8.83 -6.93
C ALA A 77 6.55 -9.93 -5.93
N LYS A 78 5.26 -10.05 -5.60
CA LYS A 78 4.76 -11.11 -4.72
C LYS A 78 5.00 -12.51 -5.28
N LEU A 79 4.67 -12.75 -6.55
CA LEU A 79 4.85 -14.06 -7.18
C LEU A 79 6.31 -14.50 -7.26
N LEU A 80 7.24 -13.54 -7.39
CA LEU A 80 8.68 -13.78 -7.42
C LEU A 80 9.34 -13.76 -6.03
N GLY A 81 8.60 -13.41 -4.96
CA GLY A 81 9.17 -13.15 -3.64
C GLY A 81 10.22 -12.04 -3.64
N ALA A 82 10.05 -11.04 -4.52
CA ALA A 82 11.01 -9.98 -4.78
C ALA A 82 10.63 -8.67 -4.09
N PRO A 83 11.58 -7.93 -3.48
CA PRO A 83 11.36 -6.53 -3.15
C PRO A 83 11.32 -5.67 -4.43
N ILE A 84 10.65 -4.53 -4.34
CA ILE A 84 10.71 -3.45 -5.34
C ILE A 84 11.77 -2.45 -4.88
N LEU A 85 12.82 -2.27 -5.68
CA LEU A 85 13.81 -1.21 -5.54
C LEU A 85 13.53 -0.09 -6.55
N LEU A 86 13.94 1.12 -6.20
CA LEU A 86 13.74 2.32 -6.99
C LEU A 86 15.07 2.84 -7.53
N THR A 87 15.06 3.37 -8.74
CA THR A 87 16.17 4.14 -9.34
C THR A 87 15.64 5.44 -9.93
N ALA A 88 16.48 6.47 -10.03
CA ALA A 88 16.18 7.67 -10.80
C ALA A 88 16.14 7.39 -12.31
N GLY A 89 16.72 6.27 -12.76
CA GLY A 89 16.59 5.78 -14.13
C GLY A 89 17.53 6.42 -15.14
N GLY A 90 18.47 7.26 -14.68
CA GLY A 90 19.49 7.91 -15.50
C GLY A 90 20.54 6.93 -16.05
N ASP A 91 21.73 7.42 -16.41
CA ASP A 91 22.75 6.57 -17.05
C ASP A 91 23.55 5.70 -16.07
N THR A 92 23.50 6.00 -14.78
CA THR A 92 24.25 5.28 -13.74
C THR A 92 23.31 4.81 -12.66
N LEU A 93 23.45 3.55 -12.26
CA LEU A 93 22.72 2.98 -11.13
C LEU A 93 23.26 3.58 -9.83
N GLU A 94 22.37 4.01 -8.95
CA GLU A 94 22.72 4.53 -7.65
C GLU A 94 23.49 3.49 -6.84
N SER A 95 24.59 3.90 -6.21
CA SER A 95 25.48 3.00 -5.46
C SER A 95 24.75 2.31 -4.31
N GLU A 96 23.82 2.99 -3.65
CA GLU A 96 22.98 2.43 -2.58
C GLU A 96 22.03 1.33 -3.09
N VAL A 97 21.51 1.46 -4.30
CA VAL A 97 20.67 0.43 -4.93
C VAL A 97 21.54 -0.78 -5.29
N ALA A 98 22.72 -0.54 -5.89
CA ALA A 98 23.66 -1.61 -6.20
C ALA A 98 24.15 -2.37 -4.96
N ALA A 99 24.39 -1.67 -3.85
CA ALA A 99 24.74 -2.26 -2.56
C ALA A 99 23.59 -3.07 -1.97
N THR A 100 22.35 -2.57 -2.09
CA THR A 100 21.16 -3.27 -1.63
C THR A 100 20.94 -4.58 -2.39
N ILE A 101 21.05 -4.56 -3.73
CA ILE A 101 20.95 -5.77 -4.57
C ILE A 101 21.97 -6.83 -4.12
N GLN A 102 23.22 -6.42 -3.84
CA GLN A 102 24.26 -7.31 -3.34
C GLN A 102 23.92 -7.85 -1.94
N ASN A 103 23.47 -6.98 -1.04
CA ASN A 103 23.10 -7.38 0.32
C ASN A 103 21.92 -8.37 0.34
N LEU A 104 20.96 -8.22 -0.57
CA LEU A 104 19.86 -9.18 -0.73
C LEU A 104 20.34 -10.56 -1.23
N GLY A 105 21.55 -10.66 -1.80
CA GLY A 105 22.05 -11.87 -2.44
C GLY A 105 21.29 -12.19 -3.73
N ALA A 106 20.80 -11.17 -4.43
CA ALA A 106 19.99 -11.35 -5.63
C ALA A 106 20.80 -11.94 -6.80
N SER A 107 20.14 -12.75 -7.62
CA SER A 107 20.71 -13.31 -8.86
C SER A 107 19.95 -12.85 -10.11
N ASN A 108 18.67 -12.53 -9.94
CA ASN A 108 17.76 -12.14 -11.01
C ASN A 108 17.23 -10.72 -10.76
N ILE A 109 17.33 -9.86 -11.78
CA ILE A 109 16.79 -8.51 -11.76
C ILE A 109 15.72 -8.36 -12.85
N TYR A 110 14.54 -7.95 -12.45
CA TYR A 110 13.43 -7.65 -13.35
C TYR A 110 13.28 -6.13 -13.45
N ILE A 111 13.66 -5.55 -14.59
CA ILE A 111 13.45 -4.12 -14.84
C ILE A 111 12.03 -3.97 -15.39
N VAL A 112 11.15 -3.28 -14.67
CA VAL A 112 9.82 -2.93 -15.19
C VAL A 112 9.84 -1.48 -15.64
N GLY A 113 9.53 -1.28 -16.92
CA GLY A 113 9.60 0.03 -17.58
C GLY A 113 10.51 0.06 -18.80
N GLY A 114 10.17 0.94 -19.73
CA GLY A 114 10.92 1.13 -20.98
C GLY A 114 12.31 1.76 -20.77
N LYS A 115 13.11 1.77 -21.84
CA LYS A 115 14.47 2.34 -21.83
C LYS A 115 14.51 3.83 -21.50
N GLY A 116 13.41 4.56 -21.68
CA GLY A 116 13.30 5.98 -21.36
C GLY A 116 13.12 6.28 -19.87
N VAL A 117 12.71 5.30 -19.06
CA VAL A 117 12.53 5.46 -17.61
C VAL A 117 13.54 4.67 -16.79
N VAL A 118 14.14 3.63 -17.35
CA VAL A 118 15.34 2.98 -16.80
C VAL A 118 16.28 2.71 -17.96
N SER A 119 17.38 3.46 -18.02
CA SER A 119 18.28 3.48 -19.17
C SER A 119 18.85 2.10 -19.55
N THR A 120 19.33 2.00 -20.79
CA THR A 120 20.08 0.82 -21.24
C THR A 120 21.43 0.71 -20.52
N SER A 121 22.02 1.83 -20.10
CA SER A 121 23.27 1.90 -19.34
C SER A 121 23.15 1.21 -17.97
N ILE A 122 22.04 1.47 -17.25
CA ILE A 122 21.71 0.76 -16.01
C ILE A 122 21.53 -0.75 -16.27
N GLU A 123 20.77 -1.11 -17.30
CA GLU A 123 20.54 -2.52 -17.66
C GLU A 123 21.84 -3.26 -17.97
N ASN A 124 22.74 -2.65 -18.76
CA ASN A 124 24.04 -3.23 -19.10
C ASN A 124 24.93 -3.37 -17.86
N THR A 125 24.91 -2.39 -16.96
CA THR A 125 25.62 -2.45 -15.67
C THR A 125 25.16 -3.66 -14.86
N LEU A 126 23.84 -3.89 -14.78
CA LEU A 126 23.26 -5.02 -14.06
C LEU A 126 23.58 -6.37 -14.75
N LYS A 127 23.50 -6.44 -16.08
CA LYS A 127 23.80 -7.66 -16.86
C LYS A 127 25.24 -8.16 -16.71
N SER A 128 26.17 -7.29 -16.34
CA SER A 128 27.55 -7.71 -16.05
C SER A 128 27.68 -8.63 -14.83
N LYS A 129 26.65 -8.68 -13.95
CA LYS A 129 26.68 -9.42 -12.68
C LYS A 129 25.45 -10.30 -12.43
N TYR A 130 24.31 -10.02 -13.07
CA TYR A 130 23.03 -10.66 -12.78
C TYR A 130 22.33 -11.12 -14.05
N THR A 131 21.39 -12.05 -13.92
CA THR A 131 20.42 -12.31 -14.99
C THR A 131 19.37 -11.20 -14.99
N VAL A 132 19.23 -10.50 -16.12
CA VAL A 132 18.34 -9.33 -16.22
C VAL A 132 17.25 -9.57 -17.26
N GLU A 133 15.99 -9.42 -16.85
CA GLU A 133 14.81 -9.41 -17.72
C GLU A 133 14.18 -8.01 -17.69
N ARG A 134 14.01 -7.37 -18.85
CA ARG A 134 13.22 -6.14 -18.95
C ARG A 134 11.79 -6.47 -19.38
N ILE A 135 10.81 -5.98 -18.62
CA ILE A 135 9.40 -6.10 -18.90
C ILE A 135 8.86 -4.71 -19.23
N ALA A 136 8.60 -4.48 -20.52
CA ALA A 136 8.07 -3.22 -21.03
C ALA A 136 7.34 -3.48 -22.35
N GLY A 137 6.36 -2.64 -22.67
CA GLY A 137 5.70 -2.71 -23.96
C GLY A 137 6.66 -2.33 -25.10
N VAL A 138 6.75 -3.21 -26.10
CA VAL A 138 7.61 -3.00 -27.28
C VAL A 138 6.87 -2.28 -28.41
N LYS A 139 5.59 -2.63 -28.60
CA LYS A 139 4.71 -2.01 -29.61
C LYS A 139 4.05 -0.75 -29.07
N ASP A 140 3.39 -0.88 -27.93
CA ASP A 140 2.92 0.26 -27.14
C ASP A 140 3.99 0.58 -26.11
N THR A 141 4.69 1.69 -26.27
CA THR A 141 5.78 2.11 -25.37
C THR A 141 5.29 2.98 -24.21
N THR A 142 3.97 3.15 -24.07
CA THR A 142 3.34 3.85 -22.95
C THR A 142 3.25 2.96 -21.72
N ARG A 143 2.82 3.54 -20.59
CA ARG A 143 2.49 2.80 -19.36
C ARG A 143 1.43 1.71 -19.58
N MET A 144 0.56 1.84 -20.58
CA MET A 144 -0.46 0.85 -20.90
C MET A 144 0.17 -0.42 -21.50
N GLY A 145 1.16 -0.25 -22.39
CA GLY A 145 1.92 -1.35 -22.94
C GLY A 145 2.76 -2.07 -21.88
N THR A 146 3.47 -1.35 -21.02
CA THR A 146 4.20 -1.96 -19.90
C THR A 146 3.24 -2.70 -18.95
N ASN A 147 2.10 -2.09 -18.60
CA ASN A 147 1.08 -2.73 -17.77
C ASN A 147 0.57 -4.04 -18.39
N ALA A 148 0.31 -4.06 -19.70
CA ALA A 148 -0.12 -5.27 -20.41
C ALA A 148 0.94 -6.38 -20.38
N GLU A 149 2.22 -6.06 -20.58
CA GLU A 149 3.30 -7.05 -20.52
C GLU A 149 3.52 -7.60 -19.11
N VAL A 150 3.46 -6.74 -18.09
CA VAL A 150 3.52 -7.19 -16.69
C VAL A 150 2.31 -8.08 -16.37
N ALA A 151 1.11 -7.71 -16.80
CA ALA A 151 -0.09 -8.51 -16.59
C ALA A 151 0.00 -9.90 -17.22
N LYS A 152 0.53 -10.01 -18.44
CA LYS A 152 0.79 -11.31 -19.09
C LYS A 152 1.75 -12.17 -18.28
N LYS A 153 2.83 -11.57 -17.74
CA LYS A 153 3.80 -12.28 -16.88
C LYS A 153 3.18 -12.73 -15.57
N VAL A 154 2.36 -11.89 -14.94
CA VAL A 154 1.64 -12.24 -13.72
C VAL A 154 0.69 -13.42 -13.98
N LEU A 155 -0.11 -13.35 -15.04
CA LEU A 155 -1.04 -14.42 -15.42
C LEU A 155 -0.34 -15.74 -15.73
N SER A 156 0.81 -15.70 -16.42
CA SER A 156 1.56 -16.92 -16.74
C SER A 156 2.16 -17.58 -15.50
N LEU A 157 2.49 -16.81 -14.47
CA LEU A 157 3.02 -17.30 -13.20
C LEU A 157 1.92 -17.74 -12.22
N SER A 158 0.79 -17.04 -12.18
CA SER A 158 -0.27 -17.28 -11.20
C SER A 158 -1.37 -18.24 -11.68
N GLY A 159 -1.56 -18.37 -12.99
CA GLY A 159 -2.67 -19.14 -13.58
C GLY A 159 -4.05 -18.53 -13.33
N GLN A 160 -4.12 -17.31 -12.78
CA GLN A 160 -5.38 -16.69 -12.39
C GLN A 160 -6.25 -16.31 -13.59
N LYS A 161 -7.56 -16.32 -13.37
CA LYS A 161 -8.58 -15.88 -14.35
C LYS A 161 -9.31 -14.63 -13.90
N SER A 162 -8.77 -13.93 -12.92
CA SER A 162 -9.30 -12.66 -12.45
C SER A 162 -8.21 -11.59 -12.45
N ALA A 163 -8.61 -10.35 -12.69
CA ALA A 163 -7.74 -9.19 -12.68
C ALA A 163 -8.43 -8.02 -11.96
N VAL A 164 -7.62 -7.08 -11.48
CA VAL A 164 -8.13 -5.83 -10.91
C VAL A 164 -7.90 -4.71 -11.91
N LEU A 165 -8.95 -4.02 -12.32
CA LEU A 165 -8.91 -2.84 -13.18
C LEU A 165 -8.95 -1.57 -12.33
N VAL A 166 -8.01 -0.66 -12.60
CA VAL A 166 -7.92 0.66 -11.96
C VAL A 166 -7.64 1.73 -13.01
N ASN A 167 -7.82 2.99 -12.64
CA ASN A 167 -7.32 4.07 -13.48
C ASN A 167 -5.78 4.16 -13.36
N GLY A 168 -5.09 3.95 -14.48
CA GLY A 168 -3.63 4.00 -14.58
C GLY A 168 -3.09 5.27 -15.22
N GLN A 169 -3.86 6.35 -15.33
CA GLN A 169 -3.46 7.60 -15.99
C GLN A 169 -3.81 8.87 -15.20
N ASP A 170 -4.99 8.94 -14.60
CA ASP A 170 -5.55 10.16 -13.97
C ASP A 170 -6.10 9.91 -12.56
N GLY A 171 -5.77 8.77 -11.93
CA GLY A 171 -6.41 8.31 -10.68
C GLY A 171 -5.58 7.30 -9.89
N TYR A 172 -4.35 7.69 -9.51
CA TYR A 172 -3.32 6.78 -9.03
C TYR A 172 -3.59 6.15 -7.66
N ALA A 173 -4.38 6.82 -6.84
CA ALA A 173 -4.52 6.43 -5.44
C ALA A 173 -5.44 5.20 -5.25
N ASP A 174 -6.36 4.98 -6.19
CA ASP A 174 -7.16 3.75 -6.24
C ASP A 174 -6.28 2.53 -6.54
N ALA A 175 -5.25 2.72 -7.37
CA ALA A 175 -4.29 1.69 -7.70
C ALA A 175 -3.42 1.29 -6.49
N LEU A 176 -2.97 2.27 -5.69
CA LEU A 176 -2.25 2.02 -4.44
C LEU A 176 -3.09 1.23 -3.43
N SER A 177 -4.39 1.52 -3.40
CA SER A 177 -5.33 0.90 -2.47
C SER A 177 -5.54 -0.59 -2.72
N VAL A 178 -5.30 -1.06 -3.94
CA VAL A 178 -5.58 -2.45 -4.33
C VAL A 178 -4.34 -3.25 -4.76
N ALA A 179 -3.21 -2.60 -5.01
CA ALA A 179 -1.99 -3.27 -5.50
C ALA A 179 -1.53 -4.42 -4.58
N SER A 180 -1.49 -4.20 -3.27
CA SER A 180 -1.10 -5.23 -2.30
C SER A 180 -2.07 -6.41 -2.29
N ILE A 181 -3.37 -6.15 -2.44
CA ILE A 181 -4.42 -7.18 -2.42
C ILE A 181 -4.44 -7.97 -3.73
N ALA A 182 -4.34 -7.28 -4.87
CA ALA A 182 -4.19 -7.91 -6.17
C ALA A 182 -2.99 -8.86 -6.16
N ALA A 183 -1.87 -8.41 -5.58
CA ALA A 183 -0.68 -9.22 -5.41
C ALA A 183 -0.89 -10.44 -4.51
N GLN A 184 -1.57 -10.29 -3.36
CA GLN A 184 -1.90 -11.43 -2.48
C GLN A 184 -2.74 -12.50 -3.19
N LYS A 185 -3.65 -12.09 -4.07
CA LYS A 185 -4.50 -12.99 -4.86
C LYS A 185 -3.84 -13.51 -6.13
N GLY A 186 -2.65 -13.00 -6.48
CA GLY A 186 -1.97 -13.30 -7.74
C GLY A 186 -2.69 -12.71 -8.97
N TYR A 187 -3.53 -11.72 -8.77
CA TYR A 187 -4.26 -11.03 -9.83
C TYR A 187 -3.37 -9.94 -10.45
N PRO A 188 -3.29 -9.84 -11.79
CA PRO A 188 -2.67 -8.67 -12.39
C PRO A 188 -3.50 -7.42 -12.09
N VAL A 189 -2.81 -6.29 -11.91
CA VAL A 189 -3.43 -4.97 -11.96
C VAL A 189 -3.42 -4.52 -13.42
N LEU A 190 -4.58 -4.13 -13.95
CA LEU A 190 -4.79 -3.66 -15.31
C LEU A 190 -5.17 -2.18 -15.30
N PHE A 191 -4.73 -1.45 -16.31
CA PHE A 191 -5.00 -0.01 -16.43
C PHE A 191 -6.10 0.31 -17.44
N GLY A 192 -7.04 1.13 -17.00
CA GLY A 192 -7.91 1.95 -17.84
C GLY A 192 -7.67 3.44 -17.59
N THR A 193 -8.52 4.26 -18.19
CA THR A 193 -8.61 5.72 -17.95
C THR A 193 -10.05 6.11 -17.67
N SER A 194 -10.29 7.40 -17.45
CA SER A 194 -11.65 7.95 -17.35
C SER A 194 -12.42 7.88 -18.67
N GLN A 195 -11.76 7.59 -19.79
CA GLN A 195 -12.36 7.60 -21.12
C GLN A 195 -12.48 6.19 -21.71
N MET A 196 -11.47 5.33 -21.48
CA MET A 196 -11.39 4.05 -22.17
C MET A 196 -10.43 3.06 -21.51
N ILE A 197 -10.48 1.82 -21.98
CA ILE A 197 -9.42 0.82 -21.78
C ILE A 197 -8.75 0.64 -23.15
N TYR A 198 -7.43 0.86 -23.20
CA TYR A 198 -6.65 0.74 -24.43
C TYR A 198 -6.68 -0.70 -24.97
N SER A 199 -6.61 -0.84 -26.30
CA SER A 199 -6.67 -2.15 -26.97
C SER A 199 -5.61 -3.12 -26.43
N THR A 200 -4.39 -2.64 -26.17
CA THR A 200 -3.31 -3.48 -25.62
C THR A 200 -3.69 -4.14 -24.28
N VAL A 201 -4.47 -3.45 -23.43
CA VAL A 201 -4.95 -4.00 -22.15
C VAL A 201 -6.18 -4.86 -22.38
N LYS A 202 -7.11 -4.43 -23.24
CA LYS A 202 -8.29 -5.25 -23.62
C LYS A 202 -7.89 -6.61 -24.19
N ASP A 203 -6.83 -6.67 -24.99
CA ASP A 203 -6.30 -7.91 -25.56
C ASP A 203 -5.85 -8.90 -24.48
N VAL A 204 -5.27 -8.41 -23.37
CA VAL A 204 -4.91 -9.25 -22.22
C VAL A 204 -6.16 -9.84 -21.57
N ILE A 205 -7.21 -9.03 -21.42
CA ILE A 205 -8.49 -9.43 -20.84
C ILE A 205 -9.17 -10.51 -21.68
N THR A 206 -9.32 -10.26 -22.98
CA THR A 206 -10.05 -11.15 -23.91
C THR A 206 -9.30 -12.46 -24.13
N SER A 207 -7.99 -12.39 -24.41
CA SER A 207 -7.16 -13.57 -24.72
C SER A 207 -7.05 -14.55 -23.55
N ASN A 208 -7.25 -14.07 -22.31
CA ASN A 208 -7.18 -14.90 -21.11
C ASN A 208 -8.55 -15.19 -20.49
N SER A 209 -9.63 -14.62 -21.05
CA SER A 209 -11.01 -14.71 -20.53
C SER A 209 -11.11 -14.26 -19.06
N LEU A 210 -10.55 -13.08 -18.75
CA LEU A 210 -10.45 -12.60 -17.38
C LEU A 210 -11.78 -12.07 -16.85
N SER A 211 -12.09 -12.41 -15.60
CA SER A 211 -13.12 -11.74 -14.79
C SER A 211 -12.52 -10.48 -14.16
N ILE A 212 -13.17 -9.32 -14.35
CA ILE A 212 -12.60 -8.03 -13.95
C ILE A 212 -13.29 -7.49 -12.69
N LEU A 213 -12.50 -7.22 -11.65
CA LEU A 213 -12.90 -6.41 -10.50
C LEU A 213 -12.39 -4.99 -10.71
N ALA A 214 -13.25 -3.99 -10.67
CA ALA A 214 -12.88 -2.59 -10.90
C ALA A 214 -12.86 -1.80 -9.58
N VAL A 215 -11.84 -0.99 -9.40
CA VAL A 215 -11.72 -0.04 -8.27
C VAL A 215 -11.54 1.37 -8.84
N GLY A 216 -12.39 2.27 -8.38
CA GLY A 216 -12.32 3.69 -8.71
C GLY A 216 -13.69 4.35 -8.82
N GLY A 217 -13.74 5.60 -8.38
CA GLY A 217 -14.94 6.43 -8.45
C GLY A 217 -15.35 6.75 -9.89
N GLU A 218 -16.59 7.19 -10.08
CA GLU A 218 -17.15 7.49 -11.41
C GLU A 218 -16.35 8.52 -12.20
N GLY A 219 -15.71 9.50 -11.54
CA GLY A 219 -14.91 10.52 -12.22
C GLY A 219 -13.58 10.02 -12.79
N VAL A 220 -13.03 8.93 -12.25
CA VAL A 220 -11.71 8.40 -12.66
C VAL A 220 -11.83 7.09 -13.43
N LEU A 221 -12.79 6.23 -13.10
CA LEU A 221 -13.03 5.00 -13.84
C LEU A 221 -14.54 4.82 -14.00
N PRO A 222 -15.18 5.53 -14.95
CA PRO A 222 -16.64 5.49 -15.11
C PRO A 222 -17.18 4.08 -15.31
N GLN A 223 -18.42 3.84 -14.87
CA GLN A 223 -19.09 2.56 -15.08
C GLN A 223 -19.17 2.22 -16.58
N SER A 224 -19.39 3.22 -17.43
CA SER A 224 -19.40 3.05 -18.89
C SER A 224 -18.08 2.48 -19.44
N VAL A 225 -16.93 2.81 -18.84
CA VAL A 225 -15.62 2.25 -19.21
C VAL A 225 -15.48 0.82 -18.71
N VAL A 226 -15.90 0.55 -17.47
CA VAL A 226 -15.87 -0.79 -16.84
C VAL A 226 -16.75 -1.78 -17.60
N ASP A 227 -17.93 -1.34 -18.06
CA ASP A 227 -18.88 -2.17 -18.82
C ASP A 227 -18.28 -2.64 -20.16
N THR A 228 -17.33 -1.90 -20.74
CA THR A 228 -16.66 -2.30 -22.01
C THR A 228 -15.84 -3.59 -21.91
N VAL A 229 -15.57 -4.05 -20.69
CA VAL A 229 -14.88 -5.32 -20.40
C VAL A 229 -15.70 -6.21 -19.47
N SER A 230 -17.00 -5.94 -19.36
CA SER A 230 -17.92 -6.67 -18.47
C SER A 230 -17.42 -6.76 -17.03
N GLY A 231 -16.74 -5.71 -16.55
CA GLY A 231 -16.18 -5.67 -15.21
C GLY A 231 -17.20 -5.36 -14.12
N LYS A 232 -16.87 -5.69 -12.88
CA LYS A 232 -17.68 -5.40 -11.70
C LYS A 232 -16.95 -4.41 -10.80
N LYS A 233 -17.50 -3.21 -10.59
CA LYS A 233 -17.01 -2.30 -9.55
C LYS A 233 -17.20 -2.92 -8.16
N ILE A 234 -16.15 -2.92 -7.36
CA ILE A 234 -16.16 -3.47 -5.99
C ILE A 234 -16.18 -2.41 -4.89
N THR A 235 -15.93 -1.15 -5.25
CA THR A 235 -16.06 0.01 -4.36
C THR A 235 -17.15 0.94 -4.89
N SER A 236 -18.02 1.44 -4.01
CA SER A 236 -18.93 2.55 -4.33
C SER A 236 -18.14 3.86 -4.47
N ASN A 237 -18.80 4.93 -4.94
CA ASN A 237 -18.19 6.27 -5.12
C ASN A 237 -17.64 6.82 -3.80
N ALA A 238 -16.41 6.44 -3.46
CA ALA A 238 -15.65 7.00 -2.37
C ALA A 238 -15.32 8.46 -2.67
N ALA A 239 -15.39 9.31 -1.65
CA ALA A 239 -15.20 10.75 -1.79
C ALA A 239 -13.77 11.13 -2.19
N ASP A 240 -12.80 10.33 -1.76
CA ASP A 240 -11.38 10.58 -1.94
C ASP A 240 -10.58 9.26 -1.85
N ARG A 241 -9.26 9.38 -2.04
CA ARG A 241 -8.33 8.25 -2.05
C ARG A 241 -8.24 7.48 -0.73
N PHE A 242 -8.38 8.17 0.40
CA PHE A 242 -8.34 7.54 1.72
C PHE A 242 -9.63 6.77 1.96
N ALA A 243 -10.77 7.34 1.56
CA ALA A 243 -12.05 6.64 1.55
C ALA A 243 -12.04 5.43 0.61
N THR A 244 -11.43 5.53 -0.60
CA THR A 244 -11.26 4.36 -1.48
C THR A 244 -10.43 3.30 -0.79
N ASN A 245 -9.30 3.67 -0.18
CA ASN A 245 -8.44 2.73 0.53
C ASN A 245 -9.21 1.93 1.58
N LEU A 246 -9.94 2.60 2.47
CA LEU A 246 -10.71 1.91 3.51
C LEU A 246 -11.84 1.04 2.92
N ALA A 247 -12.53 1.51 1.87
CA ALA A 247 -13.58 0.74 1.21
C ALA A 247 -13.05 -0.53 0.53
N VAL A 248 -11.89 -0.45 -0.12
CA VAL A 248 -11.19 -1.61 -0.67
C VAL A 248 -10.81 -2.60 0.44
N LEU A 249 -10.20 -2.10 1.52
CA LEU A 249 -9.81 -2.95 2.64
C LEU A 249 -11.01 -3.65 3.27
N ASP A 250 -12.14 -2.95 3.48
CA ASP A 250 -13.37 -3.56 3.99
C ASP A 250 -13.98 -4.60 3.05
N TYR A 251 -14.01 -4.33 1.75
CA TYR A 251 -14.46 -5.30 0.77
C TYR A 251 -13.67 -6.61 0.90
N PHE A 252 -12.34 -6.53 0.94
CA PHE A 252 -11.51 -7.73 0.98
C PHE A 252 -11.44 -8.38 2.36
N LYS A 253 -11.53 -7.61 3.45
CA LYS A 253 -11.68 -8.15 4.81
C LYS A 253 -12.92 -9.05 4.90
N ASN A 254 -14.06 -8.56 4.41
CA ASN A 254 -15.32 -9.30 4.44
C ASN A 254 -15.35 -10.49 3.46
N ASN A 255 -14.35 -10.60 2.58
CA ASN A 255 -14.16 -11.69 1.63
C ASN A 255 -12.89 -12.51 1.92
N GLY A 256 -12.45 -12.55 3.20
CA GLY A 256 -11.38 -13.43 3.69
C GLY A 256 -9.99 -13.13 3.14
N GLY A 257 -9.74 -11.88 2.75
CA GLY A 257 -8.55 -11.49 1.97
C GLY A 257 -7.46 -10.74 2.71
N LEU A 258 -7.57 -10.51 4.04
CA LEU A 258 -6.62 -9.67 4.78
C LEU A 258 -6.27 -10.26 6.15
N ASP A 259 -4.97 -10.25 6.47
CA ASP A 259 -4.40 -10.59 7.77
C ASP A 259 -3.94 -9.32 8.50
N PHE A 260 -4.60 -8.99 9.61
CA PHE A 260 -4.30 -7.82 10.44
C PHE A 260 -3.21 -8.06 11.50
N SER A 261 -2.53 -9.21 11.49
CA SER A 261 -1.37 -9.48 12.36
C SER A 261 -0.23 -8.48 12.14
N THR A 262 -0.12 -7.93 10.93
CA THR A 262 0.70 -6.76 10.63
C THR A 262 -0.14 -5.80 9.81
N VAL A 263 -0.05 -4.50 10.08
CA VAL A 263 -0.72 -3.45 9.31
C VAL A 263 0.34 -2.48 8.81
N TYR A 264 0.41 -2.33 7.49
CA TYR A 264 1.31 -1.36 6.87
C TYR A 264 0.61 -0.01 6.77
N ILE A 265 1.34 1.06 7.07
CA ILE A 265 0.85 2.44 7.03
C ILE A 265 1.81 3.24 6.17
N ALA A 266 1.29 3.98 5.19
CA ALA A 266 2.11 4.86 4.35
C ALA A 266 1.34 6.13 3.97
N ALA A 267 2.09 7.11 3.46
CA ALA A 267 1.49 8.34 2.96
C ALA A 267 0.59 8.08 1.74
N GLY A 268 -0.60 8.67 1.75
CA GLY A 268 -1.52 8.62 0.61
C GLY A 268 -1.21 9.64 -0.48
N GLY A 269 -0.28 10.57 -0.25
CA GLY A 269 0.21 11.61 -1.17
C GLY A 269 -0.79 12.74 -1.41
N ALA A 270 -0.32 13.98 -1.57
CA ALA A 270 -1.12 15.11 -2.04
C ALA A 270 -1.01 15.29 -3.57
N THR A 271 0.17 15.03 -4.11
CA THR A 271 0.54 15.18 -5.53
C THR A 271 0.97 13.84 -6.13
N ASP A 272 1.19 13.84 -7.45
CA ASP A 272 1.45 12.63 -8.24
C ASP A 272 2.79 11.93 -7.94
N ASP A 273 3.68 12.58 -7.19
CA ASP A 273 5.04 12.14 -6.89
C ASP A 273 5.28 11.75 -5.43
N GLN A 274 4.25 11.76 -4.58
CA GLN A 274 4.32 11.55 -3.13
C GLN A 274 3.83 10.16 -2.65
N PHE A 275 3.92 9.14 -3.52
CA PHE A 275 3.41 7.80 -3.23
C PHE A 275 4.47 6.71 -3.13
N ALA A 276 5.75 7.07 -3.29
CA ALA A 276 6.84 6.09 -3.38
C ALA A 276 6.88 5.16 -2.16
N ASP A 277 6.66 5.70 -0.95
CA ASP A 277 6.58 4.92 0.28
C ASP A 277 5.41 3.93 0.26
N ALA A 278 4.23 4.34 -0.20
CA ALA A 278 3.06 3.47 -0.34
C ALA A 278 3.25 2.36 -1.38
N LEU A 279 3.96 2.65 -2.49
CA LEU A 279 4.30 1.65 -3.50
C LEU A 279 5.18 0.55 -2.92
N VAL A 280 6.26 0.95 -2.25
CA VAL A 280 7.19 0.03 -1.59
C VAL A 280 6.47 -0.75 -0.48
N ALA A 281 5.65 -0.07 0.31
CA ALA A 281 4.84 -0.69 1.36
C ALA A 281 3.86 -1.72 0.79
N SER A 282 3.29 -1.48 -0.40
CA SER A 282 2.34 -2.40 -1.03
C SER A 282 2.95 -3.77 -1.35
N ALA A 283 4.21 -3.81 -1.78
CA ALA A 283 4.95 -5.06 -2.00
C ALA A 283 5.26 -5.79 -0.68
N ALA A 284 5.61 -5.05 0.38
CA ALA A 284 5.83 -5.62 1.70
C ALA A 284 4.52 -6.17 2.32
N ALA A 285 3.43 -5.41 2.23
CA ALA A 285 2.09 -5.82 2.65
C ALA A 285 1.62 -7.06 1.90
N ALA A 286 1.87 -7.11 0.58
CA ALA A 286 1.55 -8.29 -0.21
C ALA A 286 2.30 -9.54 0.26
N LYS A 287 3.56 -9.39 0.67
CA LYS A 287 4.39 -10.51 1.18
C LYS A 287 3.74 -11.19 2.38
N THR A 288 3.18 -10.42 3.31
CA THR A 288 2.62 -10.93 4.58
C THR A 288 1.11 -11.15 4.57
N GLY A 289 0.41 -10.86 3.48
CA GLY A 289 -1.05 -10.94 3.48
C GLY A 289 -1.74 -9.75 4.18
N SER A 290 -0.98 -8.68 4.42
CA SER A 290 -1.38 -7.58 5.29
C SER A 290 -2.10 -6.46 4.56
N PRO A 291 -2.96 -5.70 5.25
CA PRO A 291 -3.51 -4.45 4.72
C PRO A 291 -2.42 -3.37 4.61
N LEU A 292 -2.59 -2.48 3.63
CA LEU A 292 -1.90 -1.19 3.54
C LEU A 292 -2.94 -0.08 3.73
N VAL A 293 -2.83 0.63 4.85
CA VAL A 293 -3.67 1.78 5.20
C VAL A 293 -2.98 3.07 4.79
N LEU A 294 -3.67 3.91 4.04
CA LEU A 294 -3.17 5.23 3.62
C LEU A 294 -3.54 6.31 4.64
N THR A 295 -2.59 7.18 4.96
CA THR A 295 -2.77 8.35 5.86
C THR A 295 -1.69 9.40 5.55
N GLY A 296 -1.34 10.29 6.48
CA GLY A 296 -0.17 11.17 6.38
C GLY A 296 -0.34 12.27 5.33
N VAL A 297 0.73 12.59 4.60
CA VAL A 297 0.70 13.61 3.55
C VAL A 297 -0.44 13.35 2.56
N GLY A 298 -1.22 14.39 2.29
CA GLY A 298 -2.43 14.35 1.47
C GLY A 298 -3.71 14.08 2.24
N ALA A 299 -3.63 13.53 3.46
CA ALA A 299 -4.80 13.31 4.31
C ALA A 299 -5.13 14.58 5.10
N SER A 300 -6.42 14.94 5.13
CA SER A 300 -6.95 15.84 6.15
C SER A 300 -6.88 15.18 7.53
N VAL A 301 -7.06 15.97 8.59
CA VAL A 301 -7.13 15.44 9.96
C VAL A 301 -8.23 14.39 10.10
N SER A 302 -9.41 14.62 9.51
CA SER A 302 -10.53 13.67 9.57
C SER A 302 -10.24 12.37 8.81
N GLN A 303 -9.52 12.44 7.69
CA GLN A 303 -9.09 11.25 6.94
C GLN A 303 -8.03 10.46 7.72
N ALA A 304 -7.07 11.13 8.38
CA ALA A 304 -6.09 10.48 9.24
C ALA A 304 -6.73 9.82 10.46
N GLN A 305 -7.72 10.46 11.08
CA GLN A 305 -8.54 9.89 12.15
C GLN A 305 -9.35 8.67 11.67
N ALA A 306 -9.93 8.71 10.47
CA ALA A 306 -10.64 7.56 9.89
C ALA A 306 -9.71 6.37 9.66
N ALA A 307 -8.50 6.60 9.13
CA ALA A 307 -7.48 5.57 8.99
C ALA A 307 -7.07 4.98 10.35
N GLN A 308 -6.88 5.80 11.37
CA GLN A 308 -6.59 5.32 12.73
C GLN A 308 -7.74 4.50 13.31
N ALA A 309 -8.98 4.99 13.21
CA ALA A 309 -10.16 4.27 13.70
C ALA A 309 -10.30 2.91 13.00
N TYR A 310 -10.01 2.86 11.70
CA TYR A 310 -9.96 1.61 10.95
C TYR A 310 -8.92 0.63 11.51
N ILE A 311 -7.71 1.11 11.79
CA ILE A 311 -6.64 0.27 12.37
C ILE A 311 -7.08 -0.25 13.73
N ASN A 312 -7.55 0.62 14.62
CA ASN A 312 -7.97 0.25 15.98
C ASN A 312 -9.13 -0.74 16.01
N LEU A 313 -10.04 -0.67 15.01
CA LEU A 313 -11.18 -1.59 14.92
C LEU A 313 -10.77 -3.01 14.49
N ASN A 314 -9.71 -3.15 13.69
CA ASN A 314 -9.39 -4.40 13.00
C ASN A 314 -8.08 -5.06 13.45
N ALA A 315 -7.12 -4.27 13.96
CA ALA A 315 -5.87 -4.78 14.52
C ALA A 315 -6.08 -5.24 15.97
N ALA A 316 -5.42 -6.34 16.35
CA ALA A 316 -5.37 -6.76 17.75
C ALA A 316 -4.25 -6.02 18.48
N ASP A 317 -4.26 -6.04 19.81
CA ASP A 317 -3.17 -5.50 20.65
C ASP A 317 -1.81 -6.13 20.32
N SER A 318 -1.80 -7.39 19.88
CA SER A 318 -0.59 -8.10 19.45
C SER A 318 -0.14 -7.78 18.02
N SER A 319 -0.92 -7.00 17.25
CA SER A 319 -0.59 -6.65 15.88
C SER A 319 0.63 -5.74 15.82
N LYS A 320 1.39 -5.86 14.72
CA LYS A 320 2.51 -4.97 14.41
C LYS A 320 2.05 -3.87 13.48
N LEU A 321 2.19 -2.61 13.90
CA LEU A 321 1.93 -1.47 13.04
C LEU A 321 3.24 -1.01 12.43
N MET A 322 3.31 -0.98 11.10
CA MET A 322 4.54 -0.70 10.36
C MET A 322 4.36 0.52 9.47
N ILE A 323 4.95 1.63 9.89
CA ILE A 323 4.98 2.86 9.12
C ILE A 323 6.13 2.78 8.11
N ILE A 324 5.82 2.98 6.83
CA ILE A 324 6.80 3.08 5.76
C ILE A 324 6.89 4.55 5.32
N GLY A 325 8.11 5.09 5.37
CA GLY A 325 8.40 6.50 5.09
C GLY A 325 8.80 7.30 6.32
N GLY A 326 9.43 8.44 6.06
CA GLY A 326 9.89 9.38 7.10
C GLY A 326 8.77 10.18 7.74
N THR A 327 9.14 10.98 8.75
CA THR A 327 8.18 11.84 9.48
C THR A 327 7.57 12.95 8.62
N ALA A 328 8.23 13.32 7.53
CA ALA A 328 7.65 14.21 6.52
C ALA A 328 6.49 13.56 5.74
N SER A 329 6.47 12.22 5.61
CA SER A 329 5.41 11.46 4.90
C SER A 329 4.29 11.07 5.87
N VAL A 330 4.62 10.49 7.01
CA VAL A 330 3.69 10.10 8.07
C VAL A 330 4.22 10.68 9.38
N SER A 331 3.52 11.69 9.92
CA SER A 331 4.04 12.52 11.01
C SER A 331 4.27 11.77 12.32
N GLN A 332 5.05 12.39 13.22
CA GLN A 332 5.30 11.83 14.54
C GLN A 332 4.02 11.80 15.39
N GLU A 333 3.09 12.72 15.16
CA GLU A 333 1.78 12.77 15.81
C GLU A 333 0.93 11.57 15.42
N ILE A 334 0.88 11.22 14.12
CA ILE A 334 0.21 10.00 13.65
C ILE A 334 0.83 8.76 14.29
N GLN A 335 2.16 8.66 14.30
CA GLN A 335 2.84 7.53 14.95
C GLN A 335 2.51 7.45 16.45
N SER A 336 2.51 8.58 17.15
CA SER A 336 2.24 8.62 18.60
C SER A 336 0.80 8.21 18.91
N ALA A 337 -0.16 8.68 18.13
CA ALA A 337 -1.57 8.32 18.28
C ALA A 337 -1.82 6.82 17.99
N LEU A 338 -1.15 6.25 16.99
CA LEU A 338 -1.18 4.80 16.74
C LEU A 338 -0.56 4.00 17.89
N SER A 339 0.44 4.57 18.58
CA SER A 339 1.15 3.90 19.67
C SER A 339 0.37 3.93 20.98
N SER A 340 -0.41 4.98 21.25
CA SER A 340 -1.23 5.06 22.46
C SER A 340 -2.63 4.46 22.28
N GLY A 341 -3.10 4.34 21.04
CA GLY A 341 -4.49 4.00 20.73
C GLY A 341 -5.45 5.18 20.93
N ASP A 342 -4.97 6.33 21.40
CA ASP A 342 -5.78 7.53 21.60
C ASP A 342 -6.17 8.14 20.27
N ALA A 343 -7.36 8.73 20.20
CA ALA A 343 -7.77 9.49 19.03
C ALA A 343 -6.74 10.59 18.69
N LEU A 344 -6.33 10.64 17.43
CA LEU A 344 -5.53 11.72 16.84
C LEU A 344 -6.13 13.06 17.22
N LYS A 345 -5.40 13.82 18.06
CA LYS A 345 -5.85 15.12 18.54
C LYS A 345 -5.81 16.13 17.40
N ILE A 346 -6.90 16.86 17.22
CA ILE A 346 -6.96 18.02 16.35
C ILE A 346 -6.09 19.09 17.01
N ILE A 347 -4.89 19.31 16.49
CA ILE A 347 -4.17 20.55 16.77
C ILE A 347 -4.55 21.47 15.62
N GLU A 348 -5.61 22.25 15.80
CA GLU A 348 -5.81 23.46 15.01
C GLU A 348 -4.58 24.31 15.26
N ILE A 349 -3.73 24.44 14.23
CA ILE A 349 -2.73 25.49 14.20
C ILE A 349 -3.44 26.65 13.48
N ASP A 350 -3.86 27.64 14.27
CA ASP A 350 -4.27 28.96 13.77
C ASP A 350 -3.16 29.62 12.92
#